data_AF-W9GSG2-F1
#
_entry.id   AF-W9GSG2-F1
#
_cell.length_a   1.000
_cell.length_b   1.000
_cell.length_c   1.000
_cell.angle_alpha   90.00
_cell.angle_beta   90.00
_cell.angle_gamma   90.00
#
_symmetry.space_group_name_H-M   'P 1'
#
loop_
_entity.id
_entity.type
_entity.pdbx_description
1 polymer ?
#
loop_
_entity_poly.entity_id
_entity_poly.type
_entity_poly.pdbx_seq_one_letter_code
_entity_poly.pdbx_strand_id
1 'polypeptide(L)'
;MRTAQNLDRVNELIGGTGGPVATHVIPGEEDACALWDALRSCPTLTRESPGWKHLWITAWSVVCTTALSDVVPLGSTARVSVTREYGSIELLAIFDWLLTHESFARQLPPVDLYRKLRTIATRSSKGSGRAARADLLHGLTHVPAGLPIRWVDVEGIDAS
;
A
#
# COMPACT_ATOMS: atom_id res chain seq x y z
N MET A 1 31.15 44.26 1.38
CA MET A 1 31.35 44.14 -0.09
C MET A 1 32.24 42.93 -0.42
N ARG A 2 31.85 41.71 0.00
CA ARG A 2 32.61 40.44 -0.20
C ARG A 2 31.71 39.19 -0.13
N THR A 3 30.61 39.15 -0.88
CA THR A 3 29.71 37.98 -0.86
C THR A 3 29.02 37.68 -2.19
N ALA A 4 29.53 38.23 -3.30
CA ALA A 4 28.97 38.01 -4.63
C ALA A 4 29.89 37.19 -5.58
N GLN A 5 31.09 36.81 -5.14
CA GLN A 5 32.08 36.15 -6.02
C GLN A 5 32.20 34.62 -5.84
N ASN A 6 31.35 34.00 -5.00
CA ASN A 6 31.46 32.56 -4.71
C ASN A 6 30.35 31.69 -5.32
N LEU A 7 29.35 32.26 -6.00
CA LEU A 7 28.33 31.46 -6.70
C LEU A 7 28.69 31.15 -8.16
N ASP A 8 29.47 32.01 -8.83
CA ASP A 8 29.76 31.81 -10.26
C ASP A 8 30.77 30.70 -10.53
N ARG A 9 31.60 30.31 -9.54
CA ARG A 9 32.60 29.24 -9.69
C ARG A 9 32.07 27.82 -9.49
N VAL A 10 30.88 27.65 -8.90
CA VAL A 10 30.28 26.32 -8.74
C VAL A 10 29.49 25.91 -9.99
N ASN A 11 28.99 26.89 -10.76
CA ASN A 11 28.26 26.64 -11.99
C ASN A 11 29.14 26.29 -13.21
N GLU A 12 30.45 26.54 -13.17
CA GLU A 12 31.36 26.24 -14.29
C GLU A 12 32.06 24.86 -14.18
N LEU A 13 31.91 24.15 -13.05
CA LEU A 13 32.49 22.81 -12.86
C LEU A 13 31.52 21.66 -13.17
N ILE A 14 30.25 21.98 -13.42
CA ILE A 14 29.25 21.02 -13.88
C ILE A 14 29.01 21.33 -15.35
N GLY A 15 29.90 20.79 -16.18
CA GLY A 15 29.88 20.94 -17.63
C GLY A 15 28.47 20.78 -18.21
N GLY A 16 28.12 21.72 -19.08
CA GLY A 16 26.81 21.78 -19.69
C GLY A 16 26.45 20.53 -20.48
N THR A 17 25.26 20.04 -20.21
CA THR A 17 24.35 19.50 -21.22
C THR A 17 22.94 19.95 -20.84
N GLY A 18 22.39 20.90 -21.60
CA GLY A 18 20.99 21.28 -21.55
C GLY A 18 20.11 20.15 -22.12
N GLY A 19 20.08 19.01 -21.44
CA GLY A 19 19.06 17.99 -21.61
C GLY A 19 17.88 18.28 -20.67
N PRO A 20 16.65 17.84 -20.99
CA PRO A 20 15.55 17.95 -20.05
C PRO A 20 15.97 17.29 -18.74
N VAL A 21 15.90 18.03 -17.64
CA VAL A 21 16.00 17.47 -16.29
C VAL A 21 14.95 16.36 -16.26
N ALA A 22 15.41 15.10 -16.30
CA ALA A 22 14.53 13.97 -16.14
C ALA A 22 13.96 14.11 -14.73
N THR A 23 12.75 14.67 -14.64
CA THR A 23 11.93 14.63 -13.44
C THR A 23 11.93 13.16 -13.05
N HIS A 24 12.58 12.84 -11.95
CA HIS A 24 12.62 11.48 -11.44
C HIS A 24 11.20 11.19 -10.94
N VAL A 25 10.30 10.83 -11.85
CA VAL A 25 8.92 10.48 -11.54
C VAL A 25 9.03 9.28 -10.62
N ILE A 26 8.70 9.49 -9.34
CA ILE A 26 8.68 8.40 -8.38
C ILE A 26 7.56 7.48 -8.88
N PRO A 27 7.84 6.18 -9.15
CA PRO A 27 6.78 5.24 -9.53
C PRO A 27 5.65 5.34 -8.50
N GLY A 28 4.46 5.72 -8.96
CA GLY A 28 3.29 5.91 -8.11
C GLY A 28 2.91 7.37 -7.76
N GLU A 29 3.59 8.39 -8.30
CA GLU A 29 3.20 9.79 -8.07
C GLU A 29 1.91 10.18 -8.83
N GLU A 30 1.77 9.75 -10.09
CA GLU A 30 0.55 9.94 -10.89
C GLU A 30 -0.66 9.23 -10.24
N ASP A 31 -0.43 8.00 -9.79
CA ASP A 31 -1.36 7.18 -9.03
C ASP A 31 -1.81 7.87 -7.73
N ALA A 32 -0.85 8.41 -6.98
CA ALA A 32 -1.10 9.14 -5.76
C ALA A 32 -1.96 10.39 -6.01
N CYS A 33 -1.67 11.15 -7.07
CA CYS A 33 -2.46 12.30 -7.48
C CYS A 33 -3.88 11.89 -7.91
N ALA A 34 -4.03 10.87 -8.74
CA ALA A 34 -5.33 10.39 -9.19
C ALA A 34 -6.23 9.95 -8.02
N LEU A 35 -5.67 9.22 -7.06
CA LEU A 35 -6.37 8.83 -5.84
C LEU A 35 -6.79 10.05 -5.00
N TRP A 36 -5.89 11.01 -4.84
CA TRP A 36 -6.13 12.22 -4.05
C TRP A 36 -7.22 13.10 -4.68
N ASP A 37 -7.17 13.29 -6.01
CA ASP A 37 -8.18 14.02 -6.77
C ASP A 37 -9.54 13.33 -6.70
N ALA A 38 -9.57 12.00 -6.83
CA ALA A 38 -10.81 11.24 -6.68
C ALA A 38 -11.42 11.40 -5.27
N LEU A 39 -10.60 11.39 -4.22
CA LEU A 39 -11.06 11.60 -2.84
C LEU A 39 -11.64 13.02 -2.66
N ARG A 40 -10.99 14.04 -3.20
CA ARG A 40 -11.46 15.44 -3.11
C ARG A 40 -12.72 15.70 -3.92
N SER A 41 -12.84 15.05 -5.06
CA SER A 41 -14.00 15.15 -5.95
C SER A 41 -15.21 14.38 -5.40
N CYS A 42 -15.00 13.50 -4.42
CA CYS A 42 -16.06 12.81 -3.69
C CYS A 42 -16.55 13.68 -2.52
N PRO A 43 -17.77 14.26 -2.57
CA PRO A 43 -18.24 15.15 -1.51
C PRO A 43 -18.65 14.43 -0.23
N THR A 44 -19.05 13.16 -0.32
CA THR A 44 -19.42 12.34 0.83
C THR A 44 -19.02 10.89 0.61
N LEU A 45 -18.41 10.27 1.62
CA LEU A 45 -18.07 8.85 1.61
C LEU A 45 -19.22 7.95 2.08
N THR A 46 -20.21 8.51 2.76
CA THR A 46 -21.29 7.74 3.42
C THR A 46 -22.45 7.38 2.50
N ARG A 47 -22.55 8.01 1.33
CA ARG A 47 -23.62 7.78 0.37
C ARG A 47 -23.05 7.54 -1.03
N GLU A 48 -23.61 6.55 -1.70
CA GLU A 48 -23.29 6.26 -3.09
C GLU A 48 -23.60 7.47 -3.98
N SER A 49 -22.59 7.89 -4.72
CA SER A 49 -22.62 9.02 -5.65
C SER A 49 -21.65 8.76 -6.80
N PRO A 50 -21.72 9.50 -7.93
CA PRO A 50 -20.75 9.36 -9.00
C PRO A 50 -19.29 9.56 -8.52
N GLY A 51 -19.06 10.54 -7.65
CA GLY A 51 -17.74 10.78 -7.04
C GLY A 51 -17.28 9.62 -6.13
N TRP A 52 -18.21 9.02 -5.38
CA TRP A 52 -17.92 7.82 -4.58
C TRP A 52 -17.53 6.63 -5.47
N LYS A 53 -18.26 6.39 -6.57
CA LYS A 53 -17.94 5.32 -7.53
C LYS A 53 -16.58 5.54 -8.18
N HIS A 54 -16.29 6.78 -8.56
CA HIS A 54 -15.00 7.15 -9.12
C HIS A 54 -13.87 6.86 -8.12
N LEU A 55 -14.00 7.30 -6.86
CA LEU A 55 -13.05 6.96 -5.81
C LEU A 55 -12.89 5.45 -5.61
N TRP A 56 -13.98 4.70 -5.64
CA TRP A 56 -13.98 3.25 -5.49
C TRP A 56 -13.16 2.55 -6.59
N ILE A 57 -13.40 2.92 -7.85
CA ILE A 57 -12.69 2.39 -9.01
C ILE A 57 -11.22 2.80 -8.99
N THR A 58 -10.93 4.07 -8.67
CA THR A 58 -9.54 4.56 -8.58
C THR A 58 -8.77 3.87 -7.47
N ALA A 59 -9.36 3.68 -6.29
CA ALA A 59 -8.73 2.94 -5.20
C ALA A 59 -8.46 1.47 -5.56
N TRP A 60 -9.38 0.84 -6.29
CA TRP A 60 -9.17 -0.51 -6.83
C TRP A 60 -7.99 -0.57 -7.79
N SER A 61 -7.91 0.33 -8.77
CA SER A 61 -6.86 0.27 -9.79
C SER A 61 -5.49 0.67 -9.27
N VAL A 62 -5.44 1.62 -8.32
CA VAL A 62 -4.20 2.25 -7.88
C VAL A 62 -3.61 1.61 -6.62
N VAL A 63 -4.44 1.25 -5.64
CA VAL A 63 -3.96 0.83 -4.31
C VAL A 63 -3.98 -0.69 -4.15
N CYS A 64 -4.97 -1.35 -4.76
CA CYS A 64 -5.15 -2.78 -4.60
C CYS A 64 -4.11 -3.56 -5.41
N THR A 65 -3.75 -4.72 -4.88
CA THR A 65 -2.79 -5.65 -5.43
C THR A 65 -3.37 -6.26 -6.71
N THR A 66 -2.75 -5.96 -7.86
CA THR A 66 -3.18 -6.47 -9.18
C THR A 66 -2.32 -7.64 -9.67
N ALA A 67 -1.15 -7.83 -9.08
CA ALA A 67 -0.20 -8.90 -9.37
C ALA A 67 0.34 -9.51 -8.06
N LEU A 68 1.10 -10.60 -8.15
CA LEU A 68 1.74 -11.22 -6.99
C LEU A 68 2.64 -10.23 -6.25
N SER A 69 2.47 -10.09 -4.93
CA SER A 69 3.28 -9.24 -4.07
C SER A 69 3.52 -9.91 -2.71
N ASP A 70 4.76 -9.87 -2.23
CA ASP A 70 5.06 -10.31 -0.87
C ASP A 70 4.87 -9.18 0.14
N VAL A 71 4.17 -9.48 1.24
CA VAL A 71 3.90 -8.51 2.31
C VAL A 71 4.20 -9.12 3.68
N VAL A 72 4.55 -8.27 4.65
CA VAL A 72 4.68 -8.66 6.06
C VAL A 72 3.48 -8.08 6.83
N PRO A 73 2.49 -8.92 7.22
CA PRO A 73 1.31 -8.47 7.94
C PRO A 73 1.68 -7.82 9.27
N LEU A 74 0.87 -6.88 9.76
CA LEU A 74 1.11 -6.25 11.05
C LEU A 74 1.14 -7.29 12.17
N GLY A 75 2.19 -7.26 12.98
CA GLY A 75 2.42 -8.21 14.08
C GLY A 75 2.98 -9.57 13.62
N SER A 76 3.46 -9.67 12.38
CA SER A 76 4.16 -10.84 11.85
C SER A 76 5.62 -10.51 11.55
N THR A 77 6.49 -11.50 11.64
CA THR A 77 7.86 -11.48 11.06
C THR A 77 7.94 -12.27 9.75
N ALA A 78 6.97 -13.15 9.49
CA ALA A 78 6.88 -13.96 8.29
C ALA A 78 6.25 -13.17 7.14
N ARG A 79 6.83 -13.30 5.94
CA ARG A 79 6.27 -12.84 4.68
C ARG A 79 5.16 -13.78 4.23
N VAL A 80 4.16 -13.21 3.57
CA VAL A 80 3.10 -13.95 2.88
C VAL A 80 2.91 -13.36 1.49
N SER A 81 2.65 -14.23 0.53
CA SER A 81 2.35 -13.82 -0.83
C SER A 81 0.88 -13.46 -0.95
N VAL A 82 0.61 -12.26 -1.44
CA VAL A 82 -0.72 -11.74 -1.73
C VAL A 82 -0.86 -11.65 -3.24
N THR A 83 -1.95 -12.22 -3.74
CA THR A 83 -2.32 -12.22 -5.14
C THR A 83 -3.54 -11.33 -5.37
N ARG A 84 -3.97 -11.19 -6.64
CA ARG A 84 -5.08 -10.32 -7.04
C ARG A 84 -6.44 -10.68 -6.41
N GLU A 85 -6.59 -11.94 -5.97
CA GLU A 85 -7.81 -12.47 -5.37
C GLU A 85 -8.15 -11.77 -4.05
N TYR A 86 -7.15 -11.19 -3.39
CA TYR A 86 -7.34 -10.43 -2.16
C TYR A 86 -7.73 -8.96 -2.39
N GLY A 87 -7.80 -8.49 -3.64
CA GLY A 87 -8.08 -7.09 -3.94
C GLY A 87 -9.41 -6.58 -3.35
N SER A 88 -10.42 -7.46 -3.25
CA SER A 88 -11.71 -7.11 -2.62
C SER A 88 -11.57 -6.85 -1.12
N ILE A 89 -10.74 -7.63 -0.42
CA ILE A 89 -10.44 -7.46 1.00
C ILE A 89 -9.69 -6.14 1.22
N GLU A 90 -8.72 -5.85 0.37
CA GLU A 90 -7.96 -4.60 0.42
C GLU A 90 -8.85 -3.38 0.24
N LEU A 91 -9.74 -3.42 -0.75
CA LEU A 91 -10.68 -2.35 -1.03
C LEU A 91 -11.63 -2.10 0.15
N LEU A 92 -12.17 -3.17 0.75
CA LEU A 92 -13.01 -3.06 1.93
C LEU A 92 -12.24 -2.46 3.12
N ALA A 93 -10.99 -2.89 3.35
CA ALA A 93 -10.15 -2.34 4.40
C ALA A 93 -9.84 -0.85 4.19
N ILE A 94 -9.61 -0.43 2.93
CA ILE A 94 -9.42 0.99 2.56
C ILE A 94 -10.67 1.80 2.91
N PHE A 95 -11.85 1.38 2.46
CA PHE A 95 -13.08 2.15 2.65
C PHE A 95 -13.54 2.19 4.11
N ASP A 96 -13.37 1.10 4.85
CA ASP A 96 -13.58 1.06 6.30
C ASP A 96 -12.71 2.10 7.03
N TRP A 97 -11.43 2.19 6.64
CA TRP A 97 -10.51 3.18 7.21
C TRP A 97 -10.87 4.62 6.80
N LEU A 98 -11.18 4.85 5.52
CA LEU A 98 -11.55 6.17 4.99
C LEU A 98 -12.83 6.70 5.65
N LEU A 99 -13.85 5.87 5.84
CA LEU A 99 -15.08 6.24 6.53
C LEU A 99 -14.82 6.66 7.98
N THR A 100 -13.88 5.99 8.65
CA THR A 100 -13.55 6.27 10.05
C THR A 100 -12.64 7.50 10.20
N HIS A 101 -11.80 7.80 9.18
CA HIS A 101 -10.74 8.82 9.25
C HIS A 101 -10.83 9.87 8.14
N GLU A 102 -12.03 10.15 7.63
CA GLU A 102 -12.22 10.98 6.43
C GLU A 102 -11.55 12.36 6.55
N SER A 103 -11.77 13.05 7.68
CA SER A 103 -11.21 14.37 7.94
C SER A 103 -9.69 14.37 7.89
N PHE A 104 -9.05 13.35 8.46
CA PHE A 104 -7.61 13.16 8.43
C PHE A 104 -7.12 12.78 7.03
N ALA A 105 -7.79 11.85 6.35
CA ALA A 105 -7.42 11.41 5.01
C ALA A 105 -7.40 12.56 4.00
N ARG A 106 -8.37 13.49 4.08
CA ARG A 106 -8.46 14.68 3.21
C ARG A 106 -7.35 15.71 3.42
N GLN A 107 -6.67 15.66 4.56
CA GLN A 107 -5.55 16.55 4.90
C GLN A 107 -4.20 15.99 4.48
N LEU A 108 -4.13 14.70 4.14
CA LEU A 108 -2.87 14.07 3.73
C LEU A 108 -2.43 14.57 2.35
N PRO A 109 -1.11 14.81 2.16
CA PRO A 109 -0.53 14.95 0.83
C PRO A 109 -0.79 13.70 -0.03
N PRO A 110 -0.81 13.82 -1.37
CA PRO A 110 -1.13 12.70 -2.26
C PRO A 110 -0.31 11.44 -1.99
N VAL A 111 1.02 11.57 -1.91
CA VAL A 111 1.95 10.45 -1.71
C VAL A 111 1.74 9.79 -0.34
N ASP A 112 1.46 10.58 0.70
CA ASP A 112 1.25 10.06 2.04
C ASP A 112 -0.10 9.36 2.17
N LEU A 113 -1.14 9.88 1.52
CA LEU A 113 -2.44 9.22 1.39
C LEU A 113 -2.27 7.86 0.72
N TYR A 114 -1.60 7.82 -0.44
CA TYR A 114 -1.34 6.58 -1.17
C TYR A 114 -0.60 5.54 -0.30
N ARG A 115 0.53 5.92 0.32
CA ARG A 115 1.30 5.03 1.21
C ARG A 115 0.46 4.53 2.39
N LYS A 116 -0.35 5.42 2.97
CA LYS A 116 -1.24 5.08 4.08
C LYS A 116 -2.27 4.04 3.65
N LEU A 117 -2.99 4.28 2.54
CA LEU A 117 -3.98 3.34 2.04
C LEU A 117 -3.37 2.01 1.62
N ARG A 118 -2.18 2.01 0.99
CA ARG A 118 -1.45 0.78 0.65
C ARG A 118 -1.10 -0.03 1.89
N THR A 119 -0.69 0.66 2.96
CA THR A 119 -0.40 0.02 4.26
C THR A 119 -1.66 -0.56 4.90
N ILE A 120 -2.78 0.16 4.84
CA ILE A 120 -4.07 -0.33 5.36
C ILE A 120 -4.55 -1.55 4.58
N ALA A 121 -4.54 -1.47 3.24
CA ALA A 121 -4.91 -2.55 2.34
C ALA A 121 -4.15 -3.84 2.64
N THR A 122 -2.82 -3.76 2.78
CA THR A 122 -1.98 -4.96 2.84
C THR A 122 -1.67 -5.46 4.25
N ARG A 123 -1.43 -4.55 5.20
CA ARG A 123 -0.81 -4.89 6.49
C ARG A 123 -1.77 -4.80 7.66
N SER A 124 -2.92 -4.15 7.54
CA SER A 124 -3.83 -3.94 8.66
C SER A 124 -4.44 -5.24 9.22
N SER A 125 -5.18 -5.13 10.33
CA SER A 125 -5.93 -6.25 10.89
C SER A 125 -6.98 -6.82 9.91
N LYS A 126 -7.46 -6.00 8.98
CA LYS A 126 -8.43 -6.35 7.93
C LYS A 126 -7.79 -6.47 6.54
N GLY A 127 -6.46 -6.37 6.45
CA GLY A 127 -5.75 -6.33 5.17
C GLY A 127 -5.46 -7.70 4.56
N SER A 128 -5.11 -7.70 3.28
CA SER A 128 -4.85 -8.91 2.49
C SER A 128 -3.75 -9.81 3.06
N GLY A 129 -2.70 -9.24 3.66
CA GLY A 129 -1.64 -10.05 4.26
C GLY A 129 -2.15 -10.92 5.41
N ARG A 130 -3.16 -10.47 6.18
CA ARG A 130 -3.76 -11.32 7.20
C ARG A 130 -4.71 -12.36 6.62
N ALA A 131 -5.45 -12.00 5.58
CA ALA A 131 -6.30 -12.96 4.87
C ALA A 131 -5.49 -14.08 4.24
N ALA A 132 -4.43 -13.74 3.49
CA ALA A 132 -3.50 -14.72 2.91
C ALA A 132 -2.88 -15.62 3.98
N ARG A 133 -2.47 -15.06 5.12
CA ARG A 133 -1.98 -15.86 6.23
C ARG A 133 -3.05 -16.79 6.81
N ALA A 134 -4.29 -16.34 6.95
CA ALA A 134 -5.39 -17.17 7.44
C ALA A 134 -5.66 -18.34 6.49
N ASP A 135 -5.66 -18.09 5.18
CA ASP A 135 -5.83 -19.13 4.16
C ASP A 135 -4.71 -20.17 4.20
N LEU A 136 -3.46 -19.74 4.39
CA LEU A 136 -2.31 -20.66 4.61
C LEU A 136 -2.51 -21.56 5.84
N LEU A 137 -3.24 -21.09 6.85
CA LEU A 137 -3.52 -21.83 8.08
C LEU A 137 -4.82 -22.65 8.02
N HIS A 138 -5.73 -22.36 7.07
CA HIS A 138 -7.02 -23.05 6.94
C HIS A 138 -6.87 -24.54 6.56
N GLY A 139 -5.71 -24.98 6.08
CA GLY A 139 -5.37 -26.41 5.89
C GLY A 139 -4.90 -27.12 7.16
N LEU A 140 -4.67 -26.40 8.26
CA LEU A 140 -4.28 -26.95 9.57
C LEU A 140 -5.53 -27.26 10.41
N THR A 141 -6.49 -27.97 9.82
CA THR A 141 -7.58 -28.57 10.58
C THR A 141 -7.00 -29.65 11.48
N HIS A 142 -7.37 -29.67 12.76
CA HIS A 142 -6.87 -30.54 13.87
C HIS A 142 -5.90 -29.91 14.88
N VAL A 143 -5.62 -28.59 14.83
CA VAL A 143 -4.94 -27.93 15.96
C VAL A 143 -5.99 -27.34 16.92
N PRO A 144 -6.08 -27.82 18.18
CA PRO A 144 -6.93 -27.20 19.19
C PRO A 144 -6.61 -25.70 19.36
N ALA A 145 -7.66 -24.88 19.48
CA ALA A 145 -7.51 -23.46 19.71
C ALA A 145 -6.66 -23.19 20.97
N GLY A 146 -5.67 -22.32 20.86
CA GLY A 146 -4.77 -21.94 21.96
C GLY A 146 -3.45 -22.71 22.03
N LEU A 147 -3.24 -23.74 21.18
CA LEU A 147 -1.96 -24.43 21.11
C LEU A 147 -1.01 -23.79 20.08
N PRO A 148 0.29 -23.66 20.40
CA PRO A 148 1.27 -23.13 19.47
C PRO A 148 1.50 -24.10 18.30
N ILE A 149 1.46 -23.57 17.07
CA ILE A 149 1.84 -24.31 15.87
C ILE A 149 3.36 -24.22 15.73
N ARG A 150 4.04 -25.37 15.69
CA ARG A 150 5.47 -25.46 15.33
C ARG A 150 5.60 -26.11 13.96
N TRP A 151 6.45 -25.52 13.11
CA TRP A 151 6.93 -26.20 11.90
C TRP A 151 8.00 -27.20 12.31
N VAL A 152 7.88 -28.45 11.86
CA VAL A 152 8.87 -29.50 12.11
C VAL A 152 9.37 -29.97 10.74
N ASP A 153 10.68 -30.07 10.56
CA ASP A 153 11.25 -30.68 9.36
C ASP A 153 10.82 -32.15 9.30
N VAL A 154 10.29 -32.55 8.15
CA VAL A 154 9.75 -33.90 7.91
C VAL A 154 10.87 -34.89 7.58
N GLU A 155 12.11 -34.40 7.38
CA GLU A 155 13.30 -35.23 7.25
C GLU A 155 13.64 -35.89 8.60
N GLY A 156 13.01 -37.03 8.89
CA GLY A 156 13.24 -37.82 10.09
C GLY A 156 12.00 -38.48 10.70
N ILE A 157 10.81 -38.30 10.12
CA ILE A 157 9.64 -39.10 10.51
C ILE A 157 9.74 -40.43 9.76
N ASP A 158 10.53 -41.34 10.32
CA ASP A 158 10.52 -42.74 9.90
C ASP A 158 9.08 -43.27 9.94
N ALA A 159 8.67 -43.88 8.82
CA ALA A 159 7.38 -44.55 8.69
C ALA A 159 7.38 -45.81 9.57
N SER A 160 7.04 -45.65 10.86
CA SER A 160 6.77 -46.74 11.79
C SER A 160 5.30 -47.10 11.83
#